data_AF-A0A7C6YB90-F1
#
_entry.id   AF-A0A7C6YB90-F1
#
_cell.length_a   1.000
_cell.length_b   1.000
_cell.length_c   1.000
_cell.angle_alpha   90.00
_cell.angle_beta   90.00
_cell.angle_gamma   90.00
#
_symmetry.space_group_name_H-M   'P 1'
#
loop_
_entity.id
_entity.type
_entity.pdbx_description
1 polymer ?
#
loop_
_entity_poly.entity_id
_entity_poly.type
_entity_poly.pdbx_seq_one_letter_code
_entity_poly.pdbx_strand_id
1 'polypeptide(L)' 'MTRLFGTDGVRGLANRTLTADLAVRLGAAAAAVLAADGASP' A
#
# COMPACT_ATOMS: atom_id res chain seq x y z
N MET A 1 16.83 -8.37 -0.62
CA MET A 1 15.50 -8.41 0.03
C MET A 1 14.86 -7.04 -0.16
N THR A 2 14.07 -6.83 -1.21
CA THR A 2 13.41 -5.54 -1.43
C THR A 2 12.23 -5.42 -0.47
N ARG A 3 12.31 -4.50 0.50
CA ARG A 3 11.16 -4.16 1.35
C ARG A 3 10.07 -3.55 0.48
N LEU A 4 8.81 -3.89 0.77
CA LEU A 4 7.64 -3.35 0.04
C LEU A 4 7.56 -1.82 0.15
N PHE A 5 7.84 -1.29 1.35
CA PHE A 5 7.90 0.15 1.63
C PHE A 5 9.35 0.64 1.65
N GLY A 6 9.63 1.72 0.90
CA GLY A 6 10.84 2.52 0.98
C GLY A 6 10.70 3.71 1.93
N THR A 7 11.56 4.72 1.81
CA THR A 7 11.51 5.93 2.68
C THR A 7 10.17 6.67 2.59
N ASP A 8 9.64 6.81 1.37
CA ASP A 8 8.42 7.60 1.10
C ASP A 8 7.30 6.73 0.52
N GLY A 9 7.22 5.46 0.96
CA GLY A 9 6.18 4.53 0.54
C GLY A 9 6.60 3.53 -0.55
N VAL A 10 5.61 2.99 -1.26
CA VAL A 10 5.81 1.96 -2.30
C VAL A 10 6.04 2.65 -3.65
N ARG A 11 7.21 2.45 -4.27
CA ARG A 11 7.61 3.06 -5.55
C ARG A 11 8.02 2.01 -6.57
N GLY A 12 7.84 2.32 -7.85
CA GLY A 12 8.20 1.44 -8.95
C GLY A 12 7.82 2.01 -10.31
N LEU A 13 8.29 1.36 -11.37
CA LEU A 13 7.89 1.71 -12.74
C LEU A 13 6.45 1.24 -12.95
N ALA A 14 5.59 2.14 -13.45
CA ALA A 14 4.19 1.86 -13.72
C ALA A 14 4.03 0.69 -14.69
N ASN A 15 3.04 -0.17 -14.44
CA ASN A 15 2.78 -1.40 -15.19
C ASN A 15 3.94 -2.41 -15.25
N ARG A 16 4.96 -2.24 -14.40
CA ARG A 16 6.08 -3.17 -14.26
C ARG A 16 6.20 -3.58 -12.81
N THR A 17 6.92 -2.82 -11.99
CA THR A 17 7.06 -3.11 -10.56
C THR A 17 5.95 -2.49 -9.72
N LEU A 18 5.35 -1.39 -10.19
CA LEU A 18 4.12 -0.82 -9.63
C LEU A 18 2.95 -1.20 -10.54
N THR A 19 2.30 -2.32 -10.25
CA THR A 19 1.19 -2.87 -11.04
C THR A 19 -0.17 -2.37 -10.51
N ALA A 20 -1.20 -2.44 -11.35
CA ALA A 20 -2.57 -2.13 -10.94
C ALA A 20 -3.08 -3.05 -9.82
N ASP A 21 -2.79 -4.36 -9.89
CA ASP A 21 -3.11 -5.32 -8.83
C ASP A 21 -2.47 -4.93 -7.49
N LEU A 22 -1.18 -4.57 -7.52
CA LEU A 22 -0.47 -4.13 -6.32
C LEU A 22 -1.11 -2.88 -5.72
N ALA A 23 -1.49 -1.90 -6.55
CA ALA A 23 -2.12 -0.68 -6.09
C ALA A 23 -3.48 -0.93 -5.43
N VAL A 24 -4.33 -1.79 -6.03
CA VAL A 24 -5.63 -2.17 -5.47
C VAL A 24 -5.46 -2.85 -4.11
N ARG A 25 -4.56 -3.82 -4.02
CA ARG A 25 -4.31 -4.57 -2.78
C ARG A 25 -3.72 -3.68 -1.69
N LEU A 26 -2.81 -2.77 -2.05
CA LEU A 26 -2.23 -1.82 -1.12
C LEU A 26 -3.28 -0.85 -0.57
N GLY A 27 -4.17 -0.34 -1.43
CA GLY A 27 -5.27 0.53 -1.03
C GLY A 27 -6.27 -0.16 -0.09
N ALA A 28 -6.66 -1.39 -0.40
CA ALA A 28 -7.53 -2.18 0.47
C ALA A 28 -6.91 -2.46 1.85
N ALA A 29 -5.62 -2.81 1.87
CA ALA A 29 -4.89 -3.00 3.12
C ALA A 29 -4.77 -1.70 3.93
N ALA A 30 -4.46 -0.57 3.28
CA ALA A 30 -4.39 0.73 3.93
C ALA A 30 -5.74 1.13 4.53
N ALA A 31 -6.84 0.92 3.79
CA ALA A 31 -8.19 1.19 4.29
C ALA A 31 -8.52 0.33 5.53
N ALA A 32 -8.19 -0.96 5.51
CA ALA A 32 -8.44 -1.84 6.65
C ALA A 32 -7.67 -1.41 7.92
N VAL A 33 -6.41 -1.01 7.77
CA VAL A 33 -5.58 -0.54 8.90
C VAL A 33 -6.06 0.82 9.42
N LEU A 34 -6.24 1.80 8.53
CA LEU A 34 -6.62 3.15 8.93
C LEU A 34 -8.04 3.23 9.48
N ALA A 35 -8.96 2.40 8.99
CA ALA A 35 -10.31 2.31 9.55
C ALA A 35 -10.31 1.69 10.95
N ALA A 36 -9.41 0.73 11.23
CA ALA A 36 -9.26 0.15 12.56
C ALA A 36 -8.65 1.16 13.55
N ASP A 37 -7.68 1.96 13.11
CA ASP A 37 -7.05 3.00 13.95
C ASP A 37 -7.97 4.22 14.17
N GLY A 38 -8.79 4.57 13.18
CA GLY A 38 -9.74 5.70 13.24
C GLY A 38 -11.05 5.39 13.95
N ALA A 39 -11.30 4.12 14.27
CA ALA A 39 -12.40 3.70 15.11
C ALA A 39 -12.07 4.01 16.59
N SER A 40 -12.06 5.29 16.94
CA SER A 40 -12.29 5.69 18.33
C SER A 40 -13.65 5.12 18.78
N PRO A 41 -13.79 4.60 20.01
CA PRO A 41 -15.10 4.28 20.57
C PRO A 41 -16.02 5.50 20.62
#